data_AF-X1GEB7-F1
#
_entry.id   AF-X1GEB7-F1
#
_cell.length_a   1.000
_cell.length_b   1.000
_cell.length_c   1.000
_cell.angle_alpha   90.00
_cell.angle_beta   90.00
_cell.angle_gamma   90.00
#
_symmetry.space_group_name_H-M   'P 1'
#
loop_
_entity.id
_entity.type
_entity.pdbx_description
1 polymer ?
#
loop_
_entity_poly.entity_id
_entity_poly.type
_entity_poly.pdbx_seq_one_letter_code
_entity_poly.pdbx_strand_id
1 'polypeptide(L)'
;EVDQTLITILEHARLAPSGYNRQPWRFIIRPGNIVLTLVLTKPLGTGIANRLSSIVGVVKRNVLAKAQYIDTGIVMSHFTLVSEAIGQKGQWELRLGDKILARECQLPKGVIPVAIFK
;
A
#
# COMPACT_ATOMS: atom_id res chain seq x y z
N GLU A 1 9.42 -2.85 25.07
CA GLU A 1 9.48 -4.27 24.69
C GLU A 1 9.08 -4.40 23.23
N VAL A 2 9.63 -5.35 22.48
CA VAL A 2 9.34 -5.52 21.05
C VAL A 2 8.03 -6.30 20.91
N ASP A 3 7.08 -5.76 20.16
CA ASP A 3 5.78 -6.41 19.90
C ASP A 3 5.94 -7.56 18.89
N GLN A 4 6.05 -8.78 19.40
CA GLN A 4 6.21 -10.01 18.59
C GLN A 4 4.96 -10.34 17.76
N THR A 5 3.78 -9.98 18.25
CA THR A 5 2.52 -10.14 17.53
C THR A 5 2.54 -9.28 16.28
N LEU A 6 2.91 -8.00 16.43
CA LEU A 6 3.04 -7.08 15.30
C LEU A 6 4.09 -7.52 14.29
N ILE A 7 5.26 -8.00 14.75
CA ILE A 7 6.30 -8.52 13.86
C ILE A 7 5.77 -9.69 13.03
N THR A 8 5.06 -10.63 13.65
CA THR A 8 4.48 -11.79 12.97
C THR A 8 3.51 -11.33 11.88
N ILE A 9 2.60 -10.40 12.19
CA ILE A 9 1.63 -9.88 11.22
C ILE A 9 2.34 -9.20 10.05
N LEU A 10 3.33 -8.34 10.33
CA LEU A 10 4.08 -7.61 9.30
C LEU A 10 4.89 -8.54 8.39
N GLU A 11 5.44 -9.63 8.93
CA GLU A 11 6.17 -10.62 8.14
C GLU A 11 5.23 -11.36 7.18
N HIS A 12 4.04 -11.75 7.62
CA HIS A 12 3.06 -12.37 6.74
C HIS A 12 2.49 -11.40 5.70
N ALA A 13 2.31 -10.12 6.06
CA ALA A 13 1.95 -9.07 5.12
C ALA A 13 3.05 -8.85 4.07
N ARG A 14 4.33 -8.93 4.46
CA ARG A 14 5.49 -8.82 3.54
C ARG A 14 5.47 -9.91 2.46
N LEU A 15 4.94 -11.09 2.77
CA LEU A 15 4.86 -12.23 1.85
C LEU A 15 3.66 -12.16 0.87
N ALA A 16 2.80 -11.13 0.97
CA ALA A 16 1.67 -10.97 0.07
C ALA A 16 2.11 -10.87 -1.41
N PRO A 17 1.37 -11.49 -2.35
CA PRO A 17 1.67 -11.35 -3.78
C PRO A 17 1.36 -9.93 -4.29
N SER A 18 2.04 -9.51 -5.36
CA SER A 18 1.78 -8.24 -6.03
C SER A 18 2.11 -8.28 -7.51
N GLY A 19 1.51 -7.37 -8.29
CA GLY A 19 1.82 -7.21 -9.72
C GLY A 19 3.30 -6.99 -9.98
N TYR A 20 3.93 -7.89 -10.74
CA TYR A 20 5.38 -7.91 -11.01
C TYR A 20 6.23 -7.95 -9.73
N ASN A 21 5.69 -8.48 -8.63
CA ASN A 21 6.33 -8.54 -7.32
C ASN A 21 6.87 -7.18 -6.83
N ARG A 22 6.20 -6.08 -7.20
CA ARG A 22 6.67 -4.72 -6.88
C ARG A 22 6.54 -4.37 -5.41
N GLN A 23 5.65 -5.04 -4.67
CA GLN A 23 5.38 -4.84 -3.25
C GLN A 23 5.31 -3.34 -2.91
N PRO A 24 4.39 -2.59 -3.55
CA PRO A 24 4.42 -1.14 -3.51
C PRO A 24 3.92 -0.57 -2.17
N TRP A 25 3.58 -1.42 -1.20
CA TRP A 25 3.08 -1.01 0.11
C TRP A 25 4.19 -0.60 1.08
N ARG A 26 3.88 0.36 1.96
CA ARG A 26 4.68 0.64 3.17
C ARG A 26 3.74 0.82 4.36
N PHE A 27 4.13 0.28 5.51
CA PHE A 27 3.42 0.44 6.77
C PHE A 27 4.06 1.54 7.62
N ILE A 28 3.23 2.39 8.22
CA ILE A 28 3.66 3.34 9.26
C ILE A 28 3.02 2.88 10.56
N ILE A 29 3.87 2.51 11.52
CA ILE A 29 3.43 2.06 12.84
C ILE A 29 3.29 3.29 13.74
N ARG A 30 2.10 3.52 14.28
CA ARG A 30 1.79 4.63 15.18
C ARG A 30 1.22 4.07 16.50
N PRO A 31 1.29 4.83 17.60
CA PRO A 31 0.52 4.49 18.80
C PRO A 31 -0.97 4.36 18.45
N GLY A 32 -1.54 3.19 18.72
CA GLY A 32 -2.97 2.89 18.57
C GLY A 32 -3.47 2.64 17.14
N ASN A 33 -2.64 2.73 16.10
CA ASN A 33 -3.04 2.35 14.74
C ASN A 33 -1.86 2.11 13.80
N ILE A 34 -2.13 1.44 12.68
CA ILE A 34 -1.17 1.20 11.61
C ILE A 34 -1.70 1.82 10.32
N VAL A 35 -0.89 2.61 9.64
CA VAL A 35 -1.26 3.21 8.35
C VAL A 35 -0.64 2.40 7.23
N LEU A 36 -1.47 1.93 6.30
CA LEU A 36 -1.03 1.38 5.03
C LEU A 36 -0.89 2.51 4.01
N THR A 37 0.24 2.55 3.33
CA THR A 37 0.51 3.50 2.25
C THR A 37 0.92 2.77 0.98
N LEU A 38 0.63 3.39 -0.17
CA LEU A 38 0.99 2.93 -1.49
C LEU A 38 2.04 3.87 -2.09
N VAL A 39 3.21 3.34 -2.42
CA VAL A 39 4.23 4.02 -3.21
C VAL A 39 3.91 3.81 -4.67
N LEU A 40 3.45 4.86 -5.36
CA LEU A 40 3.15 4.76 -6.79
C LEU A 40 4.42 4.45 -7.58
N THR A 41 4.51 3.22 -8.07
CA THR A 41 5.58 2.82 -8.96
C THR A 41 5.32 3.37 -10.36
N LYS A 42 6.33 4.02 -10.95
CA LYS A 42 6.27 4.36 -12.38
C LYS A 42 6.26 3.04 -13.15
N PRO A 43 5.45 2.89 -14.22
CA PRO A 43 5.63 1.76 -15.11
C PRO A 43 7.08 1.70 -15.58
N LEU A 44 7.64 0.49 -15.71
CA LEU A 44 8.94 0.30 -16.35
C LEU A 44 8.88 0.98 -17.73
N GLY A 45 9.52 2.14 -17.85
CA GLY A 45 9.55 2.89 -19.09
C GLY A 45 10.48 2.18 -20.05
N THR A 46 9.95 1.50 -21.06
CA THR A 46 10.72 1.22 -22.28
C THR A 46 11.04 2.58 -22.90
N GLY A 47 12.31 3.02 -22.79
CA GLY A 47 12.76 4.40 -22.96
C GLY A 47 12.41 5.10 -24.28
N ILE A 48 11.92 4.37 -25.28
CA ILE A 48 11.55 4.89 -26.60
C ILE A 48 10.06 5.26 -26.66
N ALA A 49 9.18 4.54 -25.94
CA ALA A 49 7.72 4.74 -26.02
C ALA A 49 7.23 6.02 -25.29
N ASN A 50 7.96 6.48 -24.26
CA ASN A 50 7.58 7.66 -23.47
C ASN A 50 7.74 8.99 -24.23
N ARG A 51 8.49 9.02 -25.35
CA ARG A 51 8.69 10.24 -26.14
C ARG A 51 7.48 10.57 -27.05
N LEU A 52 6.62 9.59 -27.33
CA LEU A 52 5.46 9.70 -28.23
C LEU A 52 4.11 9.61 -27.51
N SER A 53 4.08 9.55 -26.17
CA SER A 53 2.91 9.10 -25.42
C SER A 53 2.01 10.20 -24.83
N SER A 54 2.00 11.43 -25.35
CA SER A 54 1.20 12.52 -24.75
C SER A 54 -0.30 12.17 -24.67
N ILE A 55 -0.81 11.37 -25.62
CA ILE A 55 -2.22 10.94 -25.69
C ILE A 55 -2.39 9.50 -25.16
N VAL A 56 -1.48 8.57 -25.49
CA VAL A 56 -1.56 7.15 -25.08
C VAL A 56 -1.12 6.91 -23.61
N GLY A 57 -0.28 7.79 -23.06
CA GLY A 57 0.33 7.64 -21.74
C GLY A 57 -0.61 7.92 -20.56
N VAL A 58 -1.66 8.72 -20.75
CA VAL A 58 -2.63 9.04 -19.69
C VAL A 58 -3.51 7.82 -19.38
N VAL A 59 -4.01 7.13 -20.41
CA VAL A 59 -4.86 5.94 -20.26
C VAL A 59 -4.08 4.80 -19.57
N LYS A 60 -2.84 4.53 -20.00
CA LYS A 60 -2.00 3.50 -19.35
C LYS A 60 -1.67 3.84 -17.90
N ARG A 61 -1.42 5.11 -17.56
CA ARG A 61 -1.16 5.54 -16.17
C ARG A 61 -2.34 5.22 -15.24
N ASN A 62 -3.56 5.50 -15.68
CA ASN A 62 -4.75 5.26 -14.87
C ASN A 62 -4.99 3.77 -14.62
N VAL A 63 -4.74 2.91 -15.62
CA VAL A 63 -4.90 1.46 -15.46
C VAL A 63 -3.84 0.86 -14.53
N LEU A 64 -2.57 1.28 -14.66
CA LEU A 64 -1.48 0.82 -13.79
C LEU A 64 -1.60 1.33 -12.34
N ALA A 65 -2.09 2.55 -12.14
CA ALA A 65 -2.41 3.06 -10.82
C ALA A 65 -3.57 2.27 -10.20
N LYS A 66 -4.59 1.91 -10.99
CA LYS A 66 -5.70 1.06 -10.53
C LYS A 66 -5.26 -0.35 -10.14
N ALA A 67 -4.33 -0.95 -10.88
CA ALA A 67 -3.80 -2.28 -10.55
C ALA A 67 -3.06 -2.29 -9.20
N GLN A 68 -2.32 -1.23 -8.87
CA GLN A 68 -1.61 -1.12 -7.60
C GLN A 68 -2.54 -1.01 -6.38
N TYR A 69 -3.80 -0.58 -6.56
CA TYR A 69 -4.80 -0.64 -5.49
C TYR A 69 -5.23 -2.07 -5.18
N ILE A 70 -5.20 -2.98 -6.16
CA ILE A 70 -5.46 -4.40 -5.92
C ILE A 70 -4.36 -4.98 -5.02
N ASP A 71 -3.10 -4.66 -5.29
CA ASP A 71 -1.96 -5.06 -4.45
C ASP A 71 -2.16 -4.60 -2.99
N THR A 72 -2.72 -3.41 -2.77
CA THR A 72 -3.01 -2.92 -1.41
C THR A 72 -4.14 -3.69 -0.74
N GLY A 73 -5.17 -4.10 -1.48
CA GLY A 73 -6.23 -4.97 -0.96
C GLY A 73 -5.70 -6.34 -0.56
N ILE A 74 -4.81 -6.93 -1.35
CA ILE A 74 -4.18 -8.22 -1.06
C ILE A 74 -3.39 -8.15 0.26
N VAL A 75 -2.52 -7.15 0.42
CA VAL A 75 -1.72 -7.03 1.64
C VAL A 75 -2.59 -6.72 2.87
N MET A 76 -3.68 -5.96 2.71
CA MET A 76 -4.67 -5.76 3.78
C MET A 76 -5.29 -7.09 4.22
N SER A 77 -5.68 -7.96 3.28
CA SER A 77 -6.22 -9.29 3.59
C SER A 77 -5.21 -10.17 4.33
N HIS A 78 -3.95 -10.21 3.87
CA HIS A 78 -2.88 -10.94 4.58
C HIS A 78 -2.73 -10.46 6.02
N PHE A 79 -2.67 -9.14 6.21
CA PHE A 79 -2.56 -8.52 7.53
C PHE A 79 -3.74 -8.92 8.43
N THR A 80 -4.98 -8.79 7.93
CA THR A 80 -6.19 -9.11 8.69
C THR A 80 -6.25 -10.58 9.08
N LEU A 81 -6.04 -11.48 8.12
CA LEU A 81 -6.18 -12.93 8.34
C LEU A 81 -5.17 -13.43 9.36
N VAL A 82 -3.93 -12.92 9.33
CA VAL A 82 -2.90 -13.30 10.30
C VAL A 82 -3.19 -12.68 11.66
N SER A 83 -3.65 -11.42 11.71
CA SER A 83 -4.07 -10.78 12.97
C SER A 83 -5.16 -11.60 13.65
N GLU A 84 -6.20 -11.97 12.91
CA GLU A 84 -7.30 -12.80 13.41
C GLU A 84 -6.82 -14.18 13.87
N ALA A 85 -5.96 -14.84 13.08
CA ALA A 85 -5.43 -16.17 13.39
C ALA A 85 -4.63 -16.22 14.71
N ILE A 86 -3.96 -15.13 15.09
CA ILE A 86 -3.19 -15.03 16.33
C ILE A 86 -3.96 -14.31 17.46
N GLY A 87 -5.26 -14.08 17.28
CA GLY A 87 -6.14 -13.49 18.29
C GLY A 87 -6.06 -11.95 18.41
N GLN A 88 -5.33 -11.29 17.51
CA GLN A 88 -5.27 -9.83 17.45
C GLN A 88 -6.50 -9.29 16.71
N LYS A 89 -7.40 -8.66 17.47
CA LYS A 89 -8.55 -7.96 16.90
C LYS A 89 -8.13 -6.65 16.25
N GLY A 90 -8.87 -6.28 15.21
CA GLY A 90 -8.80 -4.96 14.59
C GLY A 90 -9.53 -4.94 13.26
N GLN A 91 -9.72 -3.76 12.69
CA GLN A 91 -10.43 -3.54 11.43
C GLN A 91 -9.72 -2.51 10.57
N TRP A 92 -9.80 -2.69 9.26
CA TRP A 92 -9.34 -1.69 8.30
C TRP A 92 -10.41 -0.62 8.07
N GLU A 93 -9.99 0.64 8.20
CA GLU A 93 -10.73 1.82 7.77
C GLU A 93 -10.08 2.34 6.48
N LEU A 94 -10.82 2.36 5.37
CA LEU A 94 -10.29 2.84 4.08
C LEU A 94 -10.12 4.37 4.13
N ARG A 95 -8.92 4.83 3.76
CA ARG A 95 -8.49 6.25 3.78
C ARG A 95 -7.75 6.63 2.49
N LEU A 96 -8.18 6.07 1.37
CA LEU A 96 -7.52 6.20 0.09
C LEU A 96 -7.39 7.66 -0.33
N GLY A 97 -6.15 8.15 -0.44
CA GLY A 97 -5.86 9.52 -0.87
C GLY A 97 -6.22 10.60 0.14
N ASP A 98 -6.46 10.24 1.41
CA ASP A 98 -6.77 11.19 2.46
C ASP A 98 -5.62 12.20 2.66
N LYS A 99 -5.90 13.48 2.36
CA LYS A 99 -4.93 14.57 2.44
C LYS A 99 -4.55 14.95 3.87
N ILE A 100 -5.45 14.77 4.83
CA ILE A 100 -5.19 15.05 6.25
C ILE A 100 -4.22 13.99 6.76
N LEU A 101 -4.54 12.70 6.54
CA LEU A 101 -3.68 11.59 6.93
C LEU A 101 -2.30 11.65 6.26
N ALA A 102 -2.24 12.05 4.99
CA ALA A 102 -0.99 12.26 4.28
C ALA A 102 -0.11 13.35 4.93
N ARG A 103 -0.72 14.46 5.39
CA ARG A 103 -0.01 15.53 6.10
C ARG A 103 0.44 15.09 7.48
N GLU A 104 -0.43 14.43 8.24
CA GLU A 104 -0.10 13.90 9.57
C GLU A 104 1.10 12.94 9.52
N CYS A 105 1.13 12.06 8.50
CA CYS A 105 2.21 11.10 8.30
C CYS A 105 3.41 11.68 7.54
N GLN A 106 3.38 12.97 7.17
CA GLN A 106 4.43 13.65 6.41
C GLN A 106 4.84 12.91 5.13
N LEU A 107 3.84 12.38 4.41
CA LEU A 107 4.11 11.51 3.25
C LEU A 107 4.80 12.27 2.11
N PRO A 108 5.85 11.70 1.50
CA PRO A 108 6.51 12.32 0.36
C PRO A 108 5.61 12.26 -0.89
N LYS A 109 5.92 13.11 -1.87
CA LYS A 109 5.20 13.13 -3.14
C LYS A 109 5.26 11.75 -3.82
N GLY A 110 4.10 11.26 -4.25
CA GLY A 110 3.96 9.95 -4.90
C GLY A 110 3.67 8.79 -3.94
N VAL A 111 3.55 9.07 -2.64
CA VAL A 111 3.03 8.12 -1.64
C VAL A 111 1.59 8.49 -1.29
N ILE A 112 0.70 7.51 -1.35
CA ILE A 112 -0.73 7.68 -1.14
C ILE A 112 -1.11 6.91 0.12
N PRO A 113 -1.76 7.51 1.13
CA PRO A 113 -2.33 6.74 2.22
C PRO A 113 -3.51 5.92 1.69
N VAL A 114 -3.64 4.68 2.15
CA VAL A 114 -4.64 3.73 1.66
C VAL A 114 -5.66 3.41 2.75
N ALA A 115 -5.19 3.02 3.93
CA ALA A 115 -6.07 2.57 5.01
C ALA A 115 -5.39 2.72 6.38
N ILE A 116 -6.19 2.66 7.43
CA ILE A 116 -5.74 2.59 8.82
C ILE A 116 -6.27 1.29 9.43
N PHE A 117 -5.43 0.54 10.13
CA PHE A 117 -5.85 -0.57 10.99
C PHE A 117 -5.92 -0.11 12.44
N LYS A 118 -7.05 -0.38 13.10
CA LYS A 118 -7.32 -0.06 14.51
C LYS A 118 -7.83 -1.28 15.24
#